data_AF-A0A7W7GAP3-F1
#
_entry.id   AF-A0A7W7GAP3-F1
#
_cell.length_a   1.000
_cell.length_b   1.000
_cell.length_c   1.000
_cell.angle_alpha   90.00
_cell.angle_beta   90.00
_cell.angle_gamma   90.00
#
_symmetry.space_group_name_H-M   'P 1'
#
loop_
_entity.id
_entity.type
_entity.pdbx_description
1 polymer ?
#
loop_
_entity_poly.entity_id
_entity_poly.type
_entity_poly.pdbx_seq_one_letter_code
_entity_poly.pdbx_strand_id
1 'polypeptide(L)'
;MDPISSLSKEYIYSFVEGVAGTETVEVACVQTAEPTSGDWKPAGWANVTPAGADARILIGPGTTLALADGTYQMWVRVTGTTEQPVMYAGPVVIT
;
A
#
# COMPACT_ATOMS: atom_id res chain seq x y z
N MET A 1 1.81 17.47 9.62
CA MET A 1 1.05 16.36 10.23
C MET A 1 1.39 16.38 11.70
N ASP A 2 0.39 16.43 12.56
CA ASP A 2 0.62 16.37 14.01
C ASP A 2 1.07 14.95 14.40
N PRO A 3 1.94 14.80 15.42
CA PRO A 3 2.43 13.49 15.84
C PRO A 3 1.28 12.66 16.42
N ILE A 4 1.25 11.37 16.07
CA ILE A 4 0.32 10.39 16.63
C ILE A 4 0.92 9.84 17.93
N SER A 5 0.11 9.77 18.98
CA SER A 5 0.54 9.15 20.25
C SER A 5 0.76 7.65 20.07
N SER A 6 1.87 7.11 20.59
CA SER A 6 2.08 5.65 20.62
C SER A 6 1.08 4.90 21.51
N LEU A 7 0.28 5.61 22.30
CA LEU A 7 -0.76 5.03 23.16
C LEU A 7 -2.15 5.02 22.50
N SER A 8 -2.35 5.72 21.38
CA SER A 8 -3.63 5.73 20.67
C SER A 8 -3.68 4.68 19.56
N LYS A 9 -4.91 4.39 19.10
CA LYS A 9 -5.15 3.64 17.88
C LYS A 9 -5.70 4.59 16.83
N GLU A 10 -5.02 4.69 15.70
CA GLU A 10 -5.40 5.61 14.65
C GLU A 10 -5.20 4.99 13.27
N TYR A 11 -6.11 5.28 12.35
CA TYR A 11 -5.91 4.94 10.95
C TYR A 11 -5.02 5.99 10.31
N ILE A 12 -3.90 5.54 9.75
CA ILE A 12 -3.09 6.37 8.85
C ILE A 12 -3.50 6.08 7.41
N TYR A 13 -3.40 7.10 6.56
CA TYR A 13 -3.83 7.07 5.17
C TYR A 13 -2.69 7.53 4.27
N SER A 14 -2.55 6.88 3.11
CA SER A 14 -1.65 7.28 2.04
C SER A 14 -2.38 7.09 0.71
N PHE A 15 -2.61 8.20 -0.01
CA PHE A 15 -3.26 8.14 -1.31
C PHE A 15 -2.36 7.46 -2.33
N VAL A 16 -2.90 6.49 -3.06
CA VAL A 16 -2.24 5.81 -4.18
C VAL A 16 -3.03 6.12 -5.44
N GLU A 17 -2.35 6.71 -6.42
CA GLU A 17 -2.94 7.04 -7.72
C GLU A 17 -3.08 5.78 -8.61
N GLY A 18 -4.14 5.71 -9.41
CA GLY A 18 -4.30 4.71 -10.47
C GLY A 18 -4.72 3.31 -10.00
N VAL A 19 -4.90 3.09 -8.70
CA VAL A 19 -5.44 1.83 -8.17
C VAL A 19 -6.96 1.79 -8.24
N ALA A 20 -7.51 0.60 -8.49
CA ALA A 20 -8.95 0.35 -8.43
C ALA A 20 -9.47 0.17 -6.99
N GLY A 21 -8.57 0.01 -6.01
CA GLY A 21 -8.92 -0.27 -4.62
C GLY A 21 -9.34 -1.73 -4.39
N THR A 22 -8.96 -2.62 -5.32
CA THR A 22 -9.24 -4.06 -5.25
C THR A 22 -7.97 -4.91 -5.21
N GLU A 23 -6.83 -4.27 -5.50
CA GLU A 23 -5.49 -4.84 -5.44
C GLU A 23 -5.13 -5.20 -3.99
N THR A 24 -4.23 -6.17 -3.83
CA THR A 24 -3.68 -6.45 -2.50
C THR A 24 -2.77 -5.30 -2.09
N VAL A 25 -2.97 -4.77 -0.88
CA VAL A 25 -2.17 -3.67 -0.35
C VAL A 25 -1.54 -4.04 0.99
N GLU A 26 -0.28 -3.68 1.12
CA GLU A 26 0.50 -3.83 2.34
C GLU A 26 1.19 -2.51 2.67
N VAL A 27 1.43 -2.29 3.96
CA VAL A 27 2.14 -1.11 4.46
C VAL A 27 3.31 -1.57 5.32
N ALA A 28 4.44 -0.86 5.22
CA ALA A 28 5.54 -0.97 6.16
C ALA A 28 5.84 0.40 6.77
N CYS A 29 6.07 0.43 8.08
CA CYS A 29 6.57 1.61 8.79
C CYS A 29 7.91 1.27 9.40
N VAL A 30 8.99 1.84 8.86
CA VAL A 30 10.37 1.53 9.28
C VAL A 30 11.13 2.81 9.57
N GLN A 31 12.12 2.75 10.47
CA GLN A 31 13.01 3.89 10.74
C GLN A 31 14.19 3.96 9.74
N THR A 32 14.37 2.92 8.93
CA THR A 32 15.39 2.82 7.88
C THR A 32 14.90 3.41 6.55
N ALA A 33 15.79 3.45 5.56
CA ALA A 33 15.49 3.98 4.23
C ALA A 33 14.68 3.03 3.32
N GLU A 34 14.65 1.72 3.57
CA GLU A 34 13.84 0.78 2.78
C GLU A 34 13.38 -0.40 3.66
N PRO A 35 12.14 -0.89 3.49
CA PRO A 35 11.65 -2.07 4.20
C PRO A 35 12.24 -3.38 3.68
N THR A 36 12.42 -4.33 4.59
CA THR A 36 12.74 -5.73 4.27
C THR A 36 11.47 -6.58 4.16
N SER A 37 11.61 -7.85 3.74
CA SER A 37 10.46 -8.74 3.50
C SER A 37 9.57 -8.96 4.72
N GLY A 38 10.10 -8.84 5.95
CA GLY A 38 9.36 -9.05 7.20
C GLY A 38 8.56 -7.83 7.70
N ASP A 39 8.83 -6.65 7.13
CA ASP A 39 8.28 -5.38 7.62
C ASP A 39 6.85 -5.14 7.12
N TRP A 40 6.50 -5.72 5.99
CA TRP A 40 5.20 -5.55 5.35
C TRP A 40 4.07 -6.15 6.17
N LYS A 41 3.03 -5.36 6.40
CA LYS A 41 1.80 -5.75 7.09
C LYS A 41 0.61 -5.59 6.14
N PRO A 42 -0.35 -6.53 6.16
CA PRO A 42 -1.60 -6.37 5.41
C PRO A 42 -2.30 -5.06 5.78
N ALA A 43 -2.74 -4.33 4.76
CA ALA A 43 -3.48 -3.08 4.89
C ALA A 43 -4.83 -3.20 4.18
N GLY A 44 -5.59 -2.11 4.11
CA GLY A 44 -6.84 -2.06 3.35
C GLY A 44 -7.00 -0.76 2.59
N TRP A 45 -8.00 -0.70 1.73
CA TRP A 45 -8.36 0.51 0.99
C TRP A 45 -9.45 1.31 1.71
N ALA A 46 -9.47 2.62 1.47
CA ALA A 46 -10.53 3.56 1.82
C ALA A 46 -10.65 4.64 0.74
N ASN A 47 -11.77 5.38 0.76
CA ASN A 47 -11.99 6.56 -0.08
C ASN A 47 -11.70 6.32 -1.56
N VAL A 48 -12.17 5.20 -2.10
CA VAL A 48 -11.94 4.83 -3.51
C VAL A 48 -12.61 5.84 -4.43
N THR A 49 -11.84 6.35 -5.39
CA THR A 49 -12.26 7.30 -6.42
C THR A 49 -11.76 6.85 -7.80
N PRO A 50 -12.25 7.44 -8.90
CA PRO A 50 -11.68 7.17 -10.23
C PRO A 50 -10.19 7.53 -10.38
N ALA A 51 -9.64 8.38 -9.51
CA ALA A 51 -8.23 8.77 -9.54
C ALA A 51 -7.32 7.81 -8.74
N GLY A 52 -7.89 6.99 -7.86
CA GLY A 52 -7.13 6.17 -6.92
C GLY A 52 -7.86 5.98 -5.59
N ALA A 53 -7.16 5.44 -4.60
CA ALA A 53 -7.71 5.14 -3.28
C ALA A 53 -6.66 5.38 -2.17
N ASP A 54 -7.13 5.59 -0.94
CA ASP A 54 -6.24 5.67 0.22
C ASP A 54 -5.90 4.27 0.74
N ALA A 55 -4.62 3.92 0.72
CA ALA A 55 -4.10 2.82 1.51
C ALA A 55 -4.20 3.20 2.99
N ARG A 56 -4.88 2.37 3.78
CA ARG A 56 -5.09 2.58 5.21
C ARG A 56 -4.65 1.41 6.06
N ILE A 57 -4.05 1.71 7.21
CA ILE A 57 -3.72 0.71 8.23
C ILE A 57 -3.96 1.30 9.62
N LEU A 58 -4.43 0.47 10.55
CA LEU A 58 -4.62 0.85 11.94
C LEU A 58 -3.30 0.65 12.70
N ILE A 59 -2.70 1.75 13.15
CA ILE A 59 -1.49 1.71 13.99
C ILE A 59 -1.86 1.83 15.47
N GLY A 60 -0.97 1.35 16.33
CA GLY A 60 -1.06 1.54 17.78
C GLY A 60 -1.10 0.24 18.61
N PRO A 61 -1.26 0.35 19.93
CA PRO A 61 -1.15 -0.79 20.84
C PRO A 61 -2.16 -1.90 20.54
N GLY A 62 -1.69 -3.14 20.42
CA GLY A 62 -2.55 -4.29 20.15
C GLY A 62 -3.10 -4.36 18.71
N THR A 63 -2.49 -3.64 17.77
CA THR A 63 -2.68 -3.87 16.33
C THR A 63 -1.51 -4.67 15.76
N THR A 64 -1.56 -4.99 14.46
CA THR A 64 -0.44 -5.63 13.73
C THR A 64 0.75 -4.69 13.54
N LEU A 65 0.57 -3.39 13.78
CA LEU A 65 1.58 -2.34 13.61
C LEU A 65 1.61 -1.43 14.84
N ALA A 66 2.15 -1.97 15.94
CA ALA A 66 2.39 -1.26 17.19
C ALA A 66 3.79 -0.64 17.18
N LEU A 67 3.87 0.68 16.94
CA LEU A 67 5.11 1.42 16.86
C LEU A 67 5.40 2.10 18.21
N ALA A 68 6.66 2.02 18.67
CA ALA A 68 7.13 2.84 19.79
C ALA A 68 7.35 4.28 19.32
N ASP A 69 7.47 5.22 20.27
CA ASP A 69 7.78 6.62 19.97
C ASP A 69 9.01 6.73 19.05
N GLY A 70 8.88 7.50 17.98
CA GLY A 70 9.93 7.70 17.00
C GLY A 70 9.41 8.23 15.66
N THR A 71 10.33 8.50 14.75
CA THR A 71 10.01 8.91 13.37
C THR A 71 10.15 7.71 12.45
N TYR A 72 9.10 7.43 11.68
CA TYR A 72 9.05 6.30 10.75
C TYR A 72 8.74 6.80 9.34
N GLN A 73 9.28 6.08 8.35
CA GLN A 73 8.91 6.21 6.95
C GLN A 73 7.81 5.20 6.65
N MET A 74 6.69 5.67 6.11
CA MET A 74 5.61 4.82 5.63
C MET A 74 5.85 4.45 4.17
N TRP A 75 5.81 3.16 3.88
CA TRP A 75 5.92 2.59 2.55
C TRP A 75 4.63 1.85 2.22
N VAL A 76 4.15 1.99 0.99
CA VAL A 76 2.98 1.28 0.48
C VAL A 76 3.44 0.34 -0.63
N ARG A 77 3.06 -0.93 -0.53
CA ARG A 77 3.26 -1.93 -1.58
C ARG A 77 1.90 -2.36 -2.08
N VAL A 78 1.69 -2.20 -3.38
CA VAL A 78 0.48 -2.65 -4.07
C VAL A 78 0.87 -3.82 -4.97
N THR A 79 0.17 -4.94 -4.78
CA THR A 79 0.29 -6.11 -5.66
C THR A 79 -0.96 -6.14 -6.55
N GLY A 80 -0.80 -5.66 -7.78
CA GLY A 80 -1.81 -5.73 -8.83
C GLY A 80 -1.72 -7.01 -9.65
N THR A 81 -2.74 -7.23 -10.49
CA THR A 81 -2.73 -8.30 -11.50
C THR A 81 -1.71 -8.00 -12.59
N THR A 82 -1.00 -9.03 -13.07
CA THR A 82 -0.11 -8.88 -14.23
C THR A 82 -0.93 -8.51 -15.48
N GLU A 83 -0.66 -7.34 -16.05
CA GLU A 83 -1.26 -6.93 -17.32
C GLU A 83 -0.64 -7.71 -18.49
N GLN A 84 -1.48 -8.26 -19.37
CA GLN A 84 -1.07 -8.97 -20.58
C GLN A 84 -1.88 -8.48 -21.78
N PRO A 85 -1.52 -7.32 -22.36
CA PRO A 85 -2.20 -6.81 -23.54
C PRO A 85 -1.96 -7.74 -24.74
N VAL A 86 -3.04 -8.16 -25.39
CA VAL A 86 -3.00 -8.89 -26.66
C VAL A 86 -3.34 -7.93 -27.77
N MET A 87 -2.44 -7.77 -28.74
CA MET A 87 -2.63 -6.91 -29.90
C MET A 87 -2.60 -7.72 -31.18
N TYR A 88 -3.46 -7.37 -32.12
CA TYR A 88 -3.39 -7.89 -33.48
C TYR A 88 -2.13 -7.33 -34.17
N ALA A 89 -1.19 -8.20 -34.54
CA ALA A 89 0.10 -7.83 -35.16
C ALA A 89 0.09 -7.92 -36.70
N GLY A 90 -1.09 -8.04 -37.31
CA GLY A 90 -1.21 -8.36 -38.73
C GLY A 90 -1.10 -9.86 -39.02
N PRO A 91 -1.41 -10.29 -40.26
CA PRO A 91 -1.34 -11.69 -40.65
C PRO A 91 0.12 -12.09 -40.95
N VAL A 92 0.54 -13.25 -40.47
CA VAL A 92 1.80 -13.89 -40.91
C VAL A 92 1.45 -14.91 -41.99
N VAL A 93 1.95 -14.70 -43.21
CA VAL A 93 1.82 -15.65 -44.32
C VAL A 93 3.01 -16.61 -44.26
N ILE A 94 2.72 -17.91 -44.13
CA ILE A 94 3.72 -18.98 -44.22
C ILE A 94 3.47 -19.72 -45.52
N THR A 95 4.49 -19.80 -46.37
CA THR A 95 4.49 -20.57 -47.64
C THR A 95 5.67 -21.51 -47.68
#